data_AF-X1UYH2-F1
#
_entry.id   AF-X1UYH2-F1
#
_cell.length_a   1.000
_cell.length_b   1.000
_cell.length_c   1.000
_cell.angle_alpha   90.00
_cell.angle_beta   90.00
_cell.angle_gamma   90.00
#
_symmetry.space_group_name_H-M   'P 1'
#
loop_
_entity.id
_entity.type
_entity.pdbx_description
1 polymer ?
#
loop_
_entity_poly.entity_id
_entity_poly.type
_entity_poly.pdbx_seq_one_letter_code
_entity_poly.pdbx_strand_id
1 'polypeptide(L)'
;MRDAGLLPKGAEPEMEIKRERAKKVHALLDGKASIRVVFLMARAYLYGGLEKPLDELTDEELLAEPVVGPKTIEEIRTVIPSPGS
;
A
#
# COMPACT_ATOMS: atom_id res chain seq x y z
N MET A 1 16.92 31.43 -4.51
CA MET A 1 16.81 30.10 -5.14
C MET A 1 16.75 29.09 -4.01
N ARG A 2 15.65 28.33 -3.86
CA ARG A 2 15.60 27.27 -2.86
C ARG A 2 16.42 26.11 -3.41
N ASP A 3 17.43 25.69 -2.65
CA ASP A 3 18.11 24.42 -2.88
C ASP A 3 17.03 23.33 -2.98
N ALA A 4 16.86 22.78 -4.18
CA ALA A 4 16.14 21.53 -4.35
C ALA A 4 17.03 20.48 -3.70
N GLY A 5 16.82 20.23 -2.40
CA GLY A 5 17.58 19.26 -1.64
C GLY A 5 17.65 17.96 -2.41
N LEU A 6 18.84 17.63 -2.91
CA LEU A 6 19.09 16.34 -3.54
C LEU A 6 18.68 15.28 -2.54
N LEU A 7 17.72 14.44 -2.93
CA LEU A 7 17.39 13.24 -2.18
C LEU A 7 18.70 12.44 -1.98
N PRO A 8 18.94 11.89 -0.78
CA PRO A 8 20.16 11.14 -0.52
C PRO A 8 20.30 10.00 -1.53
N LYS A 9 21.53 9.77 -2.01
CA LYS A 9 21.86 8.70 -2.98
C LYS A 9 21.33 7.35 -2.45
N GLY A 10 20.26 6.85 -3.05
CA GLY A 10 19.55 5.63 -2.62
C GLY A 10 18.05 5.81 -2.33
N ALA A 11 17.55 7.03 -2.24
CA ALA A 11 16.12 7.31 -2.03
C ALA A 11 15.27 7.19 -3.30
N GLU A 12 15.86 7.38 -4.49
CA GLU A 12 15.14 7.26 -5.76
C GLU A 12 14.61 5.83 -6.01
N PRO A 13 15.41 4.75 -5.85
CA PRO A 13 14.92 3.39 -6.07
C PRO A 13 13.88 2.94 -5.04
N GLU A 14 14.01 3.33 -3.77
CA GLU A 14 13.05 2.98 -2.73
C GLU A 14 11.69 3.64 -2.98
N MET A 15 11.70 4.93 -3.33
CA MET A 15 10.47 5.64 -3.68
C MET A 15 9.83 5.12 -4.96
N GLU A 16 10.63 4.65 -5.94
CA GLU A 16 10.12 4.00 -7.14
C GLU A 16 9.39 2.69 -6.79
N ILE A 17 9.98 1.84 -5.95
CA ILE A 17 9.34 0.60 -5.48
C ILE A 17 8.01 0.91 -4.75
N LYS A 18 7.99 1.91 -3.87
CA LYS A 18 6.77 2.34 -3.16
C LYS A 18 5.69 2.82 -4.14
N ARG A 19 6.07 3.57 -5.18
CA ARG A 19 5.14 4.01 -6.24
C ARG A 19 4.60 2.85 -7.05
N GLU A 20 5.42 1.88 -7.44
CA GLU A 20 4.97 0.70 -8.18
C GLU A 20 3.97 -0.13 -7.35
N ARG A 21 4.21 -0.27 -6.06
CA ARG A 21 3.25 -0.94 -5.16
C ARG A 21 1.95 -0.17 -5.02
N ALA A 22 2.01 1.16 -4.87
CA ALA A 22 0.82 2.01 -4.86
C ALA A 22 0.02 1.91 -6.18
N LYS A 23 0.69 1.82 -7.34
CA LYS A 23 0.02 1.55 -8.62
C LYS A 23 -0.64 0.17 -8.64
N LYS A 24 0.01 -0.86 -8.08
CA LYS A 24 -0.56 -2.21 -7.97
C LYS A 24 -1.84 -2.21 -7.12
N VAL A 25 -1.91 -1.40 -6.05
CA VAL A 25 -3.15 -1.22 -5.27
C VAL A 25 -4.30 -0.77 -6.17
N HIS A 26 -4.08 0.29 -6.95
CA HIS A 26 -5.09 0.80 -7.89
C HIS A 26 -5.53 -0.28 -8.89
N ALA A 27 -4.57 -0.97 -9.52
CA ALA A 27 -4.87 -2.03 -10.48
C ALA A 27 -5.70 -3.18 -9.89
N LEU A 28 -5.47 -3.52 -8.63
CA LEU A 28 -6.19 -4.61 -7.97
C LEU A 28 -7.57 -4.18 -7.47
N LEU A 29 -7.67 -2.99 -6.87
CA LEU A 29 -8.83 -2.59 -6.05
C LEU A 29 -9.76 -1.57 -6.71
N ASP A 30 -9.32 -0.81 -7.72
CA ASP A 30 -10.16 0.22 -8.34
C ASP A 30 -11.44 -0.41 -8.92
N GLY A 31 -12.59 0.15 -8.54
CA GLY A 31 -13.92 -0.35 -8.94
C GLY A 31 -14.36 -1.64 -8.26
N LYS A 32 -13.54 -2.25 -7.40
CA LYS A 32 -13.84 -3.48 -6.65
C LYS A 32 -13.92 -3.27 -5.15
N ALA A 33 -13.14 -2.34 -4.63
CA ALA A 33 -13.21 -1.85 -3.26
C ALA A 33 -13.61 -0.37 -3.25
N SER A 34 -14.01 0.12 -2.07
CA SER A 34 -14.31 1.52 -1.84
C SER A 34 -13.09 2.39 -2.11
N ILE A 35 -13.34 3.58 -2.65
CA ILE A 35 -12.29 4.58 -2.91
C ILE A 35 -11.46 4.91 -1.66
N ARG A 36 -12.09 4.80 -0.48
CA ARG A 36 -11.41 4.97 0.80
C ARG A 36 -10.35 3.89 1.03
N VAL A 37 -10.66 2.62 0.79
CA VAL A 37 -9.70 1.53 0.94
C VAL A 37 -8.54 1.66 -0.05
N VAL A 38 -8.84 1.96 -1.31
CA VAL A 38 -7.81 2.22 -2.34
C VAL A 38 -6.86 3.33 -1.86
N PHE A 39 -7.41 4.45 -1.40
CA PHE A 39 -6.61 5.59 -0.93
C PHE A 39 -5.76 5.25 0.29
N LEU A 40 -6.32 4.55 1.28
CA LEU A 40 -5.60 4.17 2.49
C LEU A 40 -4.44 3.23 2.17
N MET A 41 -4.65 2.23 1.31
CA MET A 41 -3.61 1.28 0.92
C MET A 41 -2.51 1.91 0.07
N ALA A 42 -2.88 2.75 -0.92
CA ALA A 42 -1.89 3.48 -1.70
C ALA A 42 -1.03 4.41 -0.80
N ARG A 43 -1.67 5.07 0.17
CA ARG A 43 -0.97 5.91 1.17
C ARG A 43 -0.05 5.09 2.07
N ALA A 44 -0.48 3.91 2.52
CA ALA A 44 0.32 3.02 3.36
C ALA A 44 1.59 2.55 2.63
N TYR A 45 1.55 2.32 1.31
CA TYR A 45 2.78 2.03 0.54
C TYR A 45 3.70 3.22 0.37
N LEU A 46 3.14 4.41 0.16
CA LEU A 46 3.96 5.61 -0.09
C LEU A 46 4.63 6.13 1.19
N TYR A 47 3.97 6.01 2.34
CA TYR A 47 4.38 6.68 3.57
C TYR A 47 4.35 5.79 4.82
N GLY A 48 3.85 4.56 4.72
CA GLY A 48 3.84 3.57 5.80
C GLY A 48 4.98 2.57 5.70
N GLY A 49 4.84 1.45 6.41
CA GLY A 49 5.84 0.39 6.57
C GLY A 49 5.60 -0.85 5.70
N LEU A 50 4.70 -0.79 4.71
CA LEU A 50 4.38 -1.95 3.88
C LEU A 50 5.52 -2.33 2.92
N GLU A 51 6.16 -3.46 3.20
CA GLU A 51 7.31 -3.95 2.44
C GLU A 51 6.98 -5.03 1.39
N LYS A 52 5.78 -5.61 1.43
CA LYS A 52 5.37 -6.68 0.50
C LYS A 52 4.26 -6.22 -0.44
N PRO A 53 4.12 -6.82 -1.63
CA PRO A 53 2.93 -6.65 -2.48
C PRO A 53 1.62 -6.97 -1.75
N LEU A 54 0.52 -6.31 -2.15
CA LEU A 54 -0.75 -6.37 -1.42
C LEU A 54 -1.34 -7.78 -1.33
N ASP A 55 -1.15 -8.56 -2.38
CA ASP A 55 -1.53 -9.97 -2.53
C ASP A 55 -0.68 -10.94 -1.70
N GLU A 56 0.42 -10.48 -1.13
CA GLU A 56 1.31 -11.27 -0.27
C GLU A 56 1.21 -10.88 1.21
N LEU A 57 0.49 -9.80 1.54
CA LEU A 57 0.31 -9.35 2.92
C LEU A 57 -0.72 -10.21 3.65
N THR A 58 -0.38 -10.64 4.87
CA THR A 58 -1.35 -11.26 5.79
C THR A 58 -2.24 -10.20 6.46
N ASP A 59 -3.30 -10.65 7.13
CA ASP A 59 -4.18 -9.74 7.88
C ASP A 59 -3.44 -9.07 9.04
N GLU A 60 -2.53 -9.78 9.71
CA GLU A 60 -1.69 -9.22 10.78
C GLU A 60 -0.75 -8.13 10.24
N GLU A 61 -0.14 -8.35 9.07
CA GLU A 61 0.74 -7.36 8.44
C GLU A 61 -0.04 -6.12 8.00
N LEU A 62 -1.27 -6.30 7.52
CA LEU A 62 -2.17 -5.20 7.21
C LEU A 62 -2.58 -4.43 8.47
N LEU A 63 -2.93 -5.11 9.57
CA LEU A 63 -3.31 -4.46 10.84
C LEU A 63 -2.16 -3.73 11.53
N ALA A 64 -0.91 -4.06 11.21
CA ALA A 64 0.24 -3.33 11.73
C ALA A 64 0.30 -1.87 11.22
N GLU A 65 -0.37 -1.57 10.10
CA GLU A 65 -0.46 -0.20 9.58
C GLU A 65 -1.52 0.63 10.33
N PRO A 66 -1.15 1.76 10.95
CA PRO A 66 -2.08 2.55 11.79
C PRO A 66 -3.34 3.05 11.07
N VAL A 67 -3.28 3.15 9.74
CA VAL A 67 -4.38 3.64 8.89
C VAL A 67 -5.30 2.52 8.40
N VAL A 68 -4.94 1.25 8.65
CA VAL A 68 -5.67 0.06 8.22
C VAL A 68 -6.39 -0.53 9.42
N GLY A 69 -7.71 -0.68 9.31
CA GLY A 69 -8.52 -1.32 10.35
C GLY A 69 -9.17 -2.61 9.86
N PRO A 70 -9.83 -3.37 10.74
CA PRO A 70 -10.48 -4.64 10.39
C PRO A 70 -11.44 -4.53 9.19
N LYS A 71 -12.24 -3.46 9.12
CA LYS A 71 -13.16 -3.22 7.98
C LYS A 71 -12.43 -3.01 6.65
N THR A 72 -11.26 -2.40 6.68
CA THR A 72 -10.41 -2.22 5.48
C THR A 72 -9.92 -3.58 5.00
N ILE A 73 -9.55 -4.47 5.92
CA ILE A 73 -9.11 -5.83 5.60
C ILE A 73 -10.26 -6.66 5.06
N GLU A 74 -11.42 -6.67 5.72
CA GLU A 74 -12.62 -7.35 5.24
C GLU A 74 -12.91 -6.98 3.78
N GLU A 75 -12.87 -5.68 3.46
CA GLU A 75 -13.12 -5.18 2.11
C GLU A 75 -12.02 -5.62 1.13
N ILE A 76 -10.74 -5.56 1.51
CA ILE A 76 -9.63 -6.09 0.70
C ILE A 76 -9.84 -7.58 0.42
N ARG A 77 -10.24 -8.37 1.42
CA ARG A 77 -10.42 -9.82 1.30
C ARG A 77 -11.61 -10.25 0.46
N THR A 78 -12.58 -9.37 0.21
CA THR A 78 -13.60 -9.63 -0.81
C THR A 78 -13.03 -9.59 -2.24
N VAL A 79 -11.88 -8.94 -2.44
CA VAL A 79 -11.22 -8.78 -3.75
C VAL A 79 -9.98 -9.67 -3.90
N ILE A 80 -9.19 -9.79 -2.83
CA ILE A 80 -7.90 -10.48 -2.80
C ILE A 80 -7.90 -11.42 -1.59
N PRO A 81 -8.04 -12.75 -1.79
CA PRO A 81 -7.97 -13.72 -0.70
C PRO A 81 -6.68 -13.60 0.12
N SER A 82 -6.74 -13.99 1.39
CA SER A 82 -5.54 -13.99 2.25
C SER A 82 -4.55 -15.07 1.78
N PRO A 83 -3.24 -14.77 1.72
CA PRO A 83 -2.25 -15.76 1.31
C PRO A 83 -2.25 -16.96 2.27
N GLY A 84 -2.35 -18.17 1.72
CA GLY A 84 -2.37 -19.41 2.49
C GLY A 84 -3.72 -19.80 3.09
N SER A 85 -4.81 -19.12 2.69
CA SER A 85 -6.20 -19.54 2.96
C SER A 85 -6.73 -20.53 1.92
#